data_AF-A0A6N7H3K1-F1
#
_entry.id   AF-A0A6N7H3K1-F1
#
_cell.length_a   1.000
_cell.length_b   1.000
_cell.length_c   1.000
_cell.angle_alpha   90.00
_cell.angle_beta   90.00
_cell.angle_gamma   90.00
#
_symmetry.space_group_name_H-M   'P 1'
#
loop_
_entity.id
_entity.type
_entity.pdbx_description
1 polymer ?
#
loop_
_entity_poly.entity_id
_entity_poly.type
_entity_poly.pdbx_seq_one_letter_code
_entity_poly.pdbx_strand_id
1 'polypeptide(L)'
;MPSGPNGSSRSAEAFQEGAGLLRIAAGAGWSTAQWMVNTTVHTGSRVVRGIAAGESPVKIVTDLGAELRSAAESALGPPPAPPPPATEHHSSAAELRARGAELLRRSADVHFVEDMHPAYERILGELTPDEARILRFLAKEGPQPTVDVRTNRPLGIGSELIEAGLSMIGRQAGTRNLSRTNAYLNNLFRLGLVWFSREEVEPSRYQVVEVQPEVQAAMAKAGRAPKTVRRSIHLTPFGEDFCHTCLPLDD
;
A
#
# COMPACT_ATOMS: atom_id res chain seq x y z
N MET A 1 -8.01 -59.88 -12.29
CA MET A 1 -7.61 -60.89 -11.28
C MET A 1 -6.76 -61.93 -11.98
N PRO A 2 -5.62 -62.35 -11.42
CA PRO A 2 -5.51 -62.87 -10.06
C PRO A 2 -4.95 -61.87 -9.06
N SER A 3 -5.21 -62.16 -7.79
CA SER A 3 -4.97 -61.36 -6.61
C SER A 3 -4.02 -62.09 -5.66
N GLY A 4 -3.14 -61.33 -5.01
CA GLY A 4 -2.72 -61.51 -3.61
C GLY A 4 -1.39 -62.23 -3.33
N PRO A 5 -0.96 -62.28 -2.06
CA PRO A 5 -0.95 -61.20 -1.05
C PRO A 5 0.33 -61.21 -0.17
N ASN A 6 0.29 -60.46 0.94
CA ASN A 6 1.18 -60.39 2.13
C ASN A 6 2.27 -59.32 2.11
N GLY A 7 2.46 -58.51 3.16
CA GLY A 7 1.95 -58.59 4.53
C GLY A 7 3.09 -58.63 5.55
N SER A 8 3.48 -57.45 6.03
CA SER A 8 3.88 -57.09 7.41
C SER A 8 4.89 -57.92 8.23
N SER A 9 5.99 -57.27 8.65
CA SER A 9 6.47 -57.12 10.06
C SER A 9 7.83 -56.38 10.04
N ARG A 10 8.03 -55.20 10.67
CA ARG A 10 8.46 -55.00 12.08
C ARG A 10 9.65 -55.92 12.44
N SER A 11 10.81 -55.50 12.97
CA SER A 11 11.26 -54.27 13.64
C SER A 11 12.78 -54.36 13.86
N ALA A 12 13.40 -53.20 14.09
CA ALA A 12 14.57 -52.99 14.96
C ALA A 12 15.93 -53.59 14.57
N GLU A 13 16.82 -52.72 14.08
CA GLU A 13 18.10 -52.51 14.75
C GLU A 13 18.55 -51.05 14.56
N ALA A 14 18.82 -50.42 15.68
CA ALA A 14 19.38 -49.10 15.82
C ALA A 14 20.84 -49.25 16.22
N PHE A 15 21.76 -48.49 15.61
CA PHE A 15 22.58 -47.50 16.31
C PHE A 15 23.67 -46.93 15.40
N GLN A 16 23.86 -45.60 15.51
CA GLN A 16 25.07 -44.82 15.24
C GLN A 16 25.58 -44.81 13.79
N GLU A 17 25.92 -43.68 13.16
CA GLU A 17 26.53 -42.44 13.63
C GLU A 17 26.44 -41.43 12.49
N GLY A 18 26.56 -40.13 12.79
CA GLY A 18 26.92 -39.13 11.78
C GLY A 18 25.99 -37.93 11.72
N ALA A 19 26.45 -36.84 12.35
CA ALA A 19 25.89 -35.51 12.26
C ALA A 19 25.59 -35.09 10.81
N GLY A 20 24.35 -34.66 10.54
CA GLY A 20 23.92 -34.16 9.24
C GLY A 20 22.87 -33.06 9.40
N LEU A 21 23.33 -31.82 9.52
CA LEU A 21 22.54 -30.59 9.43
C LEU A 21 22.11 -30.33 7.99
N LEU A 22 20.81 -30.21 7.71
CA LEU A 22 20.23 -29.45 6.59
C LEU A 22 18.72 -29.28 6.85
N ARG A 23 18.31 -28.14 7.40
CA ARG A 23 17.77 -26.96 6.68
C ARG A 23 16.57 -27.27 5.79
N ILE A 24 15.37 -27.02 6.33
CA ILE A 24 14.17 -26.71 5.54
C ILE A 24 13.72 -25.28 5.89
N ALA A 25 13.38 -24.56 4.83
CA ALA A 25 13.21 -23.13 4.70
C ALA A 25 11.89 -22.57 5.26
N ALA A 26 11.86 -21.24 5.49
CA ALA A 26 10.73 -20.34 5.21
C ALA A 26 11.25 -18.89 5.44
N GLY A 27 11.09 -17.91 4.56
CA GLY A 27 9.84 -17.59 3.87
C GLY A 27 8.94 -16.86 4.87
N ALA A 28 8.92 -15.53 4.81
CA ALA A 28 8.27 -14.70 5.82
C ALA A 28 6.79 -15.05 6.02
N GLY A 29 6.39 -15.24 7.29
CA GLY A 29 5.03 -15.00 7.75
C GLY A 29 4.04 -16.15 7.66
N TRP A 30 4.15 -17.14 8.54
CA TRP A 30 3.02 -17.63 9.37
C TRP A 30 3.50 -18.72 10.33
N SER A 31 3.43 -18.47 11.65
CA SER A 31 2.90 -19.43 12.65
C SER A 31 3.14 -18.90 14.06
N THR A 32 2.34 -17.91 14.41
CA THR A 32 2.08 -17.48 15.79
C THR A 32 1.26 -18.54 16.53
N ALA A 33 1.81 -19.75 16.70
CA ALA A 33 1.15 -20.82 17.42
C ALA A 33 2.17 -21.82 17.99
N GLN A 34 2.86 -21.43 19.07
CA GLN A 34 3.32 -22.34 20.14
C GLN A 34 4.07 -21.61 21.26
N TRP A 35 3.42 -20.59 21.84
CA TRP A 35 3.70 -20.31 23.25
C TRP A 35 3.15 -21.50 24.07
N MET A 36 3.96 -22.00 25.00
CA MET A 36 3.75 -23.13 25.93
C MET A 36 4.18 -24.51 25.43
N VAL A 37 5.36 -24.96 25.88
CA VAL A 37 5.55 -26.03 26.89
C VAL A 37 7.07 -26.20 27.11
N ASN A 38 7.45 -26.47 28.37
CA ASN A 38 8.78 -26.75 28.94
C ASN A 38 9.57 -25.54 29.49
N THR A 39 9.90 -25.44 30.78
CA THR A 39 9.64 -26.30 31.94
C THR A 39 9.80 -25.46 33.20
N THR A 40 8.82 -25.56 34.08
CA THR A 40 8.80 -25.03 35.43
C THR A 40 9.71 -25.85 36.37
N VAL A 41 10.19 -25.20 37.42
CA VAL A 41 10.60 -25.74 38.74
C VAL A 41 12.11 -25.93 38.98
N HIS A 42 12.47 -25.41 40.17
CA HIS A 42 13.65 -25.59 41.02
C HIS A 42 14.76 -24.55 40.82
N THR A 43 15.08 -23.72 41.82
CA THR A 43 15.49 -24.19 43.15
C THR A 43 15.21 -23.15 44.23
N GLY A 44 14.22 -23.44 45.07
CA GLY A 44 14.26 -23.08 46.47
C GLY A 44 15.21 -24.02 47.20
N SER A 45 16.30 -23.50 47.74
CA SER A 45 17.05 -23.99 48.91
C SER A 45 18.47 -23.44 48.85
N ARG A 46 18.72 -22.31 49.52
CA ARG A 46 20.03 -22.00 50.14
C ARG A 46 20.03 -20.76 51.03
N VAL A 47 18.87 -20.38 51.57
CA VAL A 47 18.80 -19.39 52.67
C VAL A 47 19.27 -19.98 54.01
N VAL A 48 19.60 -21.27 54.11
CA VAL A 48 19.90 -21.93 55.40
C VAL A 48 21.40 -22.23 55.65
N ARG A 49 22.34 -21.77 54.80
CA ARG A 49 23.78 -21.97 55.10
C ARG A 49 24.69 -20.76 54.89
N GLY A 50 24.14 -19.55 55.02
CA GLY A 50 24.93 -18.30 55.08
C GLY A 50 25.11 -17.72 56.49
N ILE A 51 24.39 -18.24 57.50
CA ILE A 51 24.34 -17.60 58.83
C ILE A 51 25.42 -18.10 59.80
N ALA A 52 26.20 -19.12 59.45
CA ALA A 52 27.27 -19.63 60.33
C ALA A 52 28.66 -18.98 60.13
N ALA A 53 28.84 -18.13 59.11
CA ALA A 53 30.15 -17.54 58.76
C ALA A 53 30.27 -16.02 59.03
N GLY A 54 29.22 -15.36 59.54
CA GLY A 54 29.31 -13.95 59.95
C GLY A 54 29.55 -12.95 58.80
N GLU A 55 29.25 -13.31 57.56
CA GLU A 55 29.36 -12.39 56.42
C GLU A 55 28.09 -11.53 56.29
N SER A 56 28.30 -10.22 56.05
CA SER A 56 27.24 -9.23 55.92
C SER A 56 26.24 -9.61 54.81
N PRO A 57 24.92 -9.59 55.07
CA PRO A 57 23.87 -9.85 54.09
C PRO A 57 23.98 -9.01 52.81
N VAL A 58 24.64 -7.84 52.91
CA VAL A 58 24.83 -6.92 51.79
C VAL A 58 25.80 -7.50 50.75
N LYS A 59 26.85 -8.23 51.16
CA LYS A 59 27.82 -8.82 50.22
C LYS A 59 27.26 -9.99 49.43
N ILE A 60 26.44 -10.83 50.07
CA ILE A 60 25.81 -11.98 49.42
C ILE A 60 24.81 -11.52 48.34
N VAL A 61 24.11 -10.41 48.56
CA VAL A 61 23.16 -9.85 47.58
C VAL A 61 23.88 -9.20 46.40
N THR A 62 25.02 -8.53 46.62
CA THR A 62 25.79 -7.89 45.53
C THR A 62 26.48 -8.91 44.63
N ASP A 63 27.08 -9.95 45.21
CA ASP A 63 27.84 -10.94 44.45
C ASP A 63 26.90 -11.85 43.64
N LEU A 64 25.73 -12.20 44.22
CA LEU A 64 24.69 -12.95 43.51
C LEU A 64 24.06 -12.12 42.37
N GLY A 65 23.93 -10.81 42.55
CA GLY A 65 23.46 -9.90 41.50
C GLY A 65 24.43 -9.79 40.32
N ALA A 66 25.74 -9.82 40.59
CA ALA A 66 26.76 -9.79 39.56
C ALA A 66 26.82 -11.11 38.78
N GLU A 67 26.73 -12.25 39.45
CA GLU A 67 26.71 -13.57 38.79
C GLU A 67 25.44 -13.79 37.96
N LEU A 68 24.27 -13.36 38.45
CA LEU A 68 23.02 -13.43 37.68
C LEU A 68 23.05 -12.54 36.44
N ARG A 69 23.70 -11.38 36.51
CA ARG A 69 23.86 -10.49 35.36
C ARG A 69 24.79 -11.09 34.30
N SER A 70 25.91 -11.65 34.71
CA SER A 70 26.85 -12.32 33.80
C SER A 70 26.24 -13.57 33.16
N ALA A 71 25.44 -14.33 33.91
CA ALA A 71 24.69 -15.47 33.38
C ALA A 71 23.58 -15.03 32.40
N ALA A 72 22.89 -13.92 32.68
CA ALA A 72 21.89 -13.35 31.77
C ALA A 72 22.53 -12.82 30.47
N GLU A 73 23.69 -12.15 30.56
CA GLU A 73 24.44 -11.66 29.40
C GLU A 73 25.00 -12.82 28.55
N SER A 74 25.43 -13.91 29.19
CA SER A 74 25.90 -15.12 28.49
C SER A 74 24.76 -15.91 27.84
N ALA A 75 23.55 -15.84 28.39
CA ALA A 75 22.37 -16.53 27.85
C ALA A 75 21.67 -15.77 26.72
N LEU A 76 21.79 -14.42 26.68
CA LEU A 76 21.09 -13.58 25.70
C LEU A 76 21.84 -13.40 24.38
N GLY A 77 23.12 -13.79 24.30
CA GLY A 77 23.94 -13.59 23.10
C GLY A 77 24.11 -12.12 22.72
N PRO A 78 24.97 -11.78 21.74
CA PRO A 78 25.02 -10.42 21.23
C PRO A 78 23.65 -10.06 20.61
N PRO A 79 23.15 -8.83 20.81
CA PRO A 79 21.90 -8.41 20.18
C PRO A 79 22.01 -8.63 18.66
N PRO A 80 20.92 -9.07 18.00
CA PRO A 80 20.95 -9.26 16.56
C PRO A 80 21.44 -7.96 15.92
N ALA A 81 22.42 -8.08 15.02
CA ALA A 81 22.94 -6.93 14.29
C ALA A 81 21.75 -6.15 13.72
N PRO A 82 21.76 -4.81 13.81
CA PRO A 82 20.71 -4.02 13.19
C PRO A 82 20.56 -4.48 11.73
N PRO A 83 19.32 -4.63 11.22
CA PRO A 83 19.14 -4.98 9.83
C PRO A 83 19.98 -4.02 8.98
N PRO A 84 20.67 -4.51 7.93
CA PRO A 84 21.45 -3.62 7.08
C PRO A 84 20.56 -2.45 6.68
N PRO A 85 21.08 -1.20 6.70
CA PRO A 85 20.28 -0.05 6.29
C PRO A 85 19.67 -0.39 4.94
N ALA A 86 18.34 -0.25 4.82
CA ALA A 86 17.64 -0.45 3.57
C ALA A 86 18.43 0.33 2.51
N THR A 87 19.03 -0.38 1.55
CA THR A 87 19.85 0.25 0.54
C THR A 87 18.93 1.16 -0.25
N GLU A 88 18.97 2.46 0.06
CA GLU A 88 18.45 3.48 -0.83
C GLU A 88 19.25 3.31 -2.12
N HIS A 89 18.64 2.64 -3.11
CA HIS A 89 19.24 2.45 -4.41
C HIS A 89 19.23 3.79 -5.13
N HIS A 90 20.14 4.68 -4.76
CA HIS A 90 20.51 5.83 -5.56
C HIS A 90 21.22 5.27 -6.80
N SER A 91 20.44 4.91 -7.82
CA SER A 91 20.98 4.45 -9.10
C SER A 91 21.92 5.54 -9.60
N SER A 92 23.18 5.18 -9.82
CA SER A 92 24.16 6.15 -10.28
C SER A 92 23.71 6.74 -11.62
N ALA A 93 24.10 7.98 -11.93
CA ALA A 93 23.77 8.58 -13.23
C ALA A 93 24.27 7.71 -14.41
N ALA A 94 25.32 6.92 -14.20
CA ALA A 94 25.82 5.94 -15.17
C ALA A 94 24.82 4.79 -15.40
N GLU A 95 24.26 4.21 -14.33
CA GLU A 95 23.26 3.15 -14.42
C GLU A 95 21.96 3.61 -15.10
N LEU A 96 21.48 4.83 -14.78
CA LEU A 96 20.30 5.38 -15.44
C LEU A 96 20.53 5.58 -16.95
N ARG A 97 21.71 6.08 -17.35
CA ARG A 97 22.07 6.19 -18.77
C ARG A 97 22.17 4.83 -19.45
N ALA A 98 22.74 3.83 -18.78
CA ALA A 98 22.84 2.47 -19.33
C ALA A 98 21.43 1.86 -19.55
N ARG A 99 20.52 2.02 -18.58
CA ARG A 99 19.11 1.61 -18.74
C ARG A 99 18.43 2.35 -19.89
N GLY A 100 18.64 3.66 -20.02
CA GLY A 100 18.11 4.45 -21.13
C GLY A 100 18.63 4.00 -22.50
N ALA A 101 19.92 3.68 -22.61
CA ALA A 101 20.51 3.16 -23.84
C ALA A 101 19.90 1.81 -24.26
N GLU A 102 19.63 0.93 -23.30
CA GLU A 102 18.98 -0.36 -23.57
C GLU A 102 17.53 -0.19 -24.07
N LEU A 103 16.78 0.77 -23.53
CA LEU A 103 15.44 1.10 -24.04
C LEU A 103 15.49 1.54 -25.50
N LEU A 104 16.42 2.42 -25.87
CA LEU A 104 16.59 2.89 -27.25
C LEU A 104 17.04 1.75 -28.18
N ARG A 105 17.92 0.87 -27.71
CA ARG A 105 18.35 -0.31 -28.47
C ARG A 105 17.17 -1.23 -28.78
N ARG A 106 16.29 -1.49 -27.80
CA ARG A 106 15.08 -2.29 -27.99
C ARG A 106 14.06 -1.60 -28.90
N SER A 107 13.90 -0.28 -28.78
CA SER A 107 13.02 0.49 -29.67
C SER A 107 13.46 0.48 -31.13
N ALA A 108 14.76 0.26 -31.41
CA ALA A 108 15.29 0.14 -32.76
C ALA A 108 15.12 -1.28 -33.36
N ASP A 109 14.72 -2.26 -32.55
CA ASP A 109 14.48 -3.62 -33.01
C ASP A 109 13.09 -3.73 -33.64
N VAL A 110 13.06 -3.99 -34.95
CA VAL A 110 11.81 -4.12 -35.74
C VAL A 110 11.00 -5.37 -35.40
N HIS A 111 11.57 -6.32 -34.66
CA HIS A 111 10.89 -7.51 -34.16
C HIS A 111 10.36 -7.34 -32.74
N PHE A 112 10.58 -6.19 -32.11
CA PHE A 112 10.04 -5.91 -30.79
C PHE A 112 8.52 -5.68 -30.87
N VAL A 113 7.77 -6.53 -30.17
CA VAL A 113 6.32 -6.38 -29.98
C VAL A 113 6.08 -5.98 -28.53
N GLU A 114 5.42 -4.85 -28.32
CA GLU A 114 4.96 -4.42 -27.00
C GLU A 114 3.47 -4.79 -26.85
N ASP A 115 3.19 -5.89 -26.15
CA ASP A 115 1.82 -6.42 -26.02
C ASP A 115 0.95 -5.60 -25.05
N MET A 116 1.52 -5.07 -23.96
CA MET A 116 0.85 -4.20 -23.00
C MET A 116 1.81 -3.18 -22.43
N HIS A 117 1.31 -1.98 -22.13
CA HIS A 117 2.13 -0.95 -21.52
C HIS A 117 2.62 -1.40 -20.13
N PRO A 118 3.95 -1.41 -19.86
CA PRO A 118 4.50 -1.99 -18.63
C PRO A 118 4.08 -1.28 -17.35
N ALA A 119 3.60 -0.04 -17.44
CA ALA A 119 3.08 0.69 -16.27
C ALA A 119 1.73 0.18 -15.77
N TYR A 120 0.93 -0.54 -16.57
CA TYR A 120 -0.45 -0.88 -16.23
C TYR A 120 -0.56 -1.79 -15.01
N GLU A 121 0.31 -2.79 -14.89
CA GLU A 121 0.36 -3.65 -13.71
C GLU A 121 0.63 -2.86 -12.42
N ARG A 122 1.60 -1.93 -12.48
CA ARG A 122 1.93 -1.07 -11.35
C ARG A 122 0.77 -0.13 -11.01
N ILE A 123 0.13 0.47 -12.02
CA ILE A 123 -1.01 1.36 -11.83
C ILE A 123 -2.17 0.62 -11.16
N LEU A 124 -2.49 -0.61 -11.57
CA LEU A 124 -3.53 -1.43 -10.93
C LEU A 124 -3.26 -1.63 -9.44
N GLY A 125 -1.99 -1.79 -9.04
CA GLY A 125 -1.59 -1.87 -7.62
C GLY A 125 -1.68 -0.54 -6.86
N GLU A 126 -1.79 0.59 -7.55
CA GLU A 126 -1.93 1.94 -6.98
C GLU A 126 -3.39 2.45 -6.99
N LEU A 127 -4.35 1.66 -7.50
CA LEU A 127 -5.76 2.01 -7.57
C LEU A 127 -6.59 1.39 -6.45
N THR A 128 -7.54 2.17 -5.95
CA THR A 128 -8.63 1.69 -5.11
C THR A 128 -9.81 1.19 -5.97
N PRO A 129 -10.70 0.34 -5.41
CA PRO A 129 -11.90 -0.07 -6.11
C PRO A 129 -12.83 1.09 -6.51
N ASP A 130 -12.88 2.16 -5.71
CA ASP A 130 -13.70 3.35 -6.02
C ASP A 130 -13.09 4.18 -7.17
N GLU A 131 -11.75 4.25 -7.26
CA GLU A 131 -11.08 4.89 -8.40
C GLU A 131 -11.30 4.11 -9.70
N ALA A 132 -11.25 2.78 -9.64
CA ALA A 132 -11.58 1.93 -10.79
C ALA A 132 -13.04 2.14 -11.26
N ARG A 133 -13.98 2.37 -10.32
CA ARG A 133 -15.37 2.74 -10.66
C ARG A 133 -15.44 4.07 -11.40
N ILE A 134 -14.70 5.08 -10.95
CA ILE A 134 -14.64 6.40 -11.60
C ILE A 134 -14.09 6.27 -13.02
N LEU A 135 -13.00 5.51 -13.21
CA LEU A 135 -12.40 5.27 -14.52
C LEU A 135 -13.36 4.57 -15.47
N ARG A 136 -14.00 3.47 -15.03
CA ARG A 136 -15.02 2.77 -15.82
C ARG A 136 -16.18 3.69 -16.19
N PHE A 137 -16.63 4.54 -15.25
CA PHE A 137 -17.70 5.50 -15.51
C PHE A 137 -17.29 6.53 -16.58
N LEU A 138 -16.09 7.10 -16.48
CA LEU A 138 -15.56 8.03 -17.49
C LEU A 138 -15.42 7.38 -18.86
N ALA A 139 -14.96 6.12 -18.91
CA ALA A 139 -14.80 5.39 -20.16
C ALA A 139 -16.15 5.11 -20.86
N LYS A 140 -17.21 4.87 -20.09
CA LYS A 140 -18.56 4.59 -20.64
C LYS A 140 -19.35 5.85 -20.99
N GLU A 141 -19.33 6.84 -20.09
CA GLU A 141 -20.22 8.00 -20.15
C GLU A 141 -19.54 9.26 -20.70
N GLY A 142 -18.25 9.15 -20.99
CA GLY A 142 -17.41 10.23 -21.48
C GLY A 142 -17.10 11.28 -20.40
N PRO A 143 -16.64 12.47 -20.84
CA PRO A 143 -16.25 13.55 -19.96
C PRO A 143 -17.37 14.01 -19.02
N GLN A 144 -16.99 14.36 -17.79
CA GLN A 144 -17.93 14.68 -16.71
C GLN A 144 -17.89 16.16 -16.32
N PRO A 145 -19.05 16.78 -16.04
CA PRO A 145 -19.13 18.18 -15.67
C PRO A 145 -18.60 18.43 -14.26
N THR A 146 -17.87 19.54 -14.12
CA THR A 146 -17.39 20.05 -12.85
C THR A 146 -17.66 21.54 -12.77
N VAL A 147 -17.97 22.04 -11.58
CA VAL A 147 -18.26 23.46 -11.33
C VAL A 147 -17.33 23.97 -10.23
N ASP A 148 -16.79 25.17 -10.43
CA ASP A 148 -16.24 25.94 -9.33
C ASP A 148 -17.16 27.09 -8.97
N VAL A 149 -17.15 27.46 -7.69
CA VAL A 149 -17.87 28.62 -7.18
C VAL A 149 -16.88 29.73 -6.86
N ARG A 150 -17.14 30.92 -7.41
CA ARG A 150 -16.31 32.10 -7.19
C ARG A 150 -17.13 33.30 -6.72
N THR A 151 -16.49 34.16 -5.94
CA THR A 151 -17.05 35.48 -5.65
C THR A 151 -17.11 36.32 -6.91
N ASN A 152 -18.12 37.17 -6.98
CA ASN A 152 -18.28 38.12 -8.08
C ASN A 152 -17.96 39.53 -7.57
N ARG A 153 -17.03 40.19 -8.25
CA ARG A 153 -16.67 41.58 -7.99
C ARG A 153 -16.77 42.37 -9.30
N PRO A 154 -17.11 43.67 -9.25
CA PRO A 154 -17.16 44.51 -10.44
C PRO A 154 -15.87 44.36 -11.26
N LEU A 155 -16.01 44.20 -12.58
CA LEU A 155 -14.90 44.00 -13.54
C LEU A 155 -14.07 42.71 -13.35
N GLY A 156 -14.49 41.78 -12.48
CA GLY A 156 -13.80 40.50 -12.26
C GLY A 156 -12.49 40.61 -11.45
N ILE A 157 -12.06 41.82 -11.10
CA ILE A 157 -10.84 42.08 -10.35
C ILE A 157 -11.06 41.67 -8.89
N GLY A 158 -10.22 40.78 -8.38
CA GLY A 158 -10.34 40.22 -7.03
C GLY A 158 -11.43 39.15 -6.88
N SER A 159 -11.91 38.53 -7.96
CA SER A 159 -12.74 37.33 -7.85
C SER A 159 -11.96 36.22 -7.14
N GLU A 160 -12.48 35.73 -6.03
CA GLU A 160 -11.88 34.70 -5.19
C GLU A 160 -12.55 33.34 -5.43
N LEU A 161 -11.77 32.27 -5.40
CA LEU A 161 -12.28 30.91 -5.48
C LEU A 161 -12.77 30.48 -4.09
N ILE A 162 -14.06 30.15 -3.97
CA ILE A 162 -14.64 29.66 -2.72
C ILE A 162 -14.52 28.15 -2.64
N GLU A 163 -14.85 27.47 -3.72
CA GLU A 163 -14.77 26.01 -3.83
C GLU A 163 -14.53 25.63 -5.28
N ALA A 164 -13.69 24.62 -5.51
CA ALA A 164 -13.37 24.09 -6.83
C ALA A 164 -13.70 22.61 -6.90
N GLY A 165 -13.93 22.11 -8.11
CA GLY A 165 -14.03 20.67 -8.33
C GLY A 165 -15.37 20.06 -7.94
N LEU A 166 -16.43 20.86 -7.76
CA LEU A 166 -17.74 20.34 -7.40
C LEU A 166 -18.31 19.54 -8.57
N SER A 167 -18.52 18.25 -8.36
CA SER A 167 -18.93 17.32 -9.41
C SER A 167 -19.80 16.22 -8.83
N MET A 168 -20.55 15.56 -9.71
CA MET A 168 -21.37 14.40 -9.36
C MET A 168 -20.67 13.07 -9.62
N ILE A 169 -19.40 13.11 -10.05
CA ILE A 169 -18.67 11.94 -10.56
C ILE A 169 -18.59 10.81 -9.53
N GLY A 170 -18.35 11.11 -8.25
CA GLY A 170 -18.30 10.10 -7.20
C GLY A 170 -19.66 9.39 -7.03
N ARG A 171 -20.75 10.17 -7.06
CA ARG A 171 -22.12 9.63 -6.91
C ARG A 171 -22.54 8.81 -8.12
N GLN A 172 -22.26 9.31 -9.33
CA GLN A 172 -22.64 8.65 -10.58
C GLN A 172 -21.80 7.40 -10.86
N ALA A 173 -20.51 7.42 -10.51
CA ALA A 173 -19.66 6.23 -10.54
C ALA A 173 -20.01 5.21 -9.43
N GLY A 174 -20.90 5.57 -8.50
CA GLY A 174 -21.30 4.71 -7.40
C GLY A 174 -20.15 4.42 -6.43
N THR A 175 -19.29 5.39 -6.13
CA THR A 175 -18.22 5.20 -5.15
C THR A 175 -18.80 4.96 -3.76
N ARG A 176 -18.13 4.10 -2.97
CA ARG A 176 -18.57 3.76 -1.61
C ARG A 176 -18.35 4.93 -0.66
N ASN A 177 -17.26 5.69 -0.85
CA ASN A 177 -16.93 6.81 0.00
C ASN A 177 -16.88 8.15 -0.76
N LEU A 178 -18.03 8.83 -0.83
CA LEU A 178 -18.18 10.12 -1.51
C LEU A 178 -17.26 11.21 -0.95
N SER A 179 -16.95 11.18 0.35
CA SER A 179 -16.07 12.16 1.00
C SER A 179 -14.63 12.09 0.49
N ARG A 180 -14.23 10.97 -0.11
CA ARG A 180 -12.88 10.75 -0.67
C ARG A 180 -12.78 11.05 -2.16
N THR A 181 -13.87 11.47 -2.81
CA THR A 181 -13.90 11.70 -4.26
C THR A 181 -12.76 12.61 -4.74
N ASN A 182 -12.46 13.70 -4.03
CA ASN A 182 -11.34 14.57 -4.39
C ASN A 182 -9.97 13.88 -4.24
N ALA A 183 -9.79 13.04 -3.22
CA ALA A 183 -8.56 12.27 -3.06
C ALA A 183 -8.39 11.26 -4.20
N TYR A 184 -9.48 10.61 -4.61
CA TYR A 184 -9.50 9.70 -5.76
C TYR A 184 -9.10 10.42 -7.05
N LEU A 185 -9.72 11.57 -7.35
CA LEU A 185 -9.40 12.35 -8.54
C LEU A 185 -7.95 12.84 -8.55
N ASN A 186 -7.41 13.24 -7.39
CA ASN A 186 -6.00 13.64 -7.29
C ASN A 186 -5.04 12.48 -7.57
N ASN A 187 -5.36 11.27 -7.08
CA ASN A 187 -4.56 10.09 -7.38
C ASN A 187 -4.63 9.72 -8.87
N LEU A 188 -5.83 9.71 -9.45
CA LEU A 188 -6.03 9.45 -10.88
C LEU A 188 -5.28 10.48 -11.75
N PHE A 189 -5.28 11.75 -11.35
CA PHE A 189 -4.51 12.81 -12.01
C PHE A 189 -3.00 12.57 -11.86
N ARG A 190 -2.51 12.22 -10.66
CA ARG A 190 -1.11 11.87 -10.40
C ARG A 190 -0.63 10.70 -11.26
N LEU A 191 -1.50 9.70 -11.47
CA LEU A 191 -1.23 8.54 -12.31
C LEU A 191 -1.32 8.86 -13.81
N GLY A 192 -1.73 10.08 -14.17
CA GLY A 192 -1.86 10.51 -15.57
C GLY A 192 -3.07 9.92 -16.29
N LEU A 193 -4.05 9.37 -15.57
CA LEU A 193 -5.23 8.71 -16.15
C LEU A 193 -6.36 9.69 -16.45
N VAL A 194 -6.43 10.82 -15.75
CA VAL A 194 -7.44 11.87 -15.96
C VAL A 194 -6.80 13.25 -16.06
N TRP A 195 -7.49 14.20 -16.68
CA TRP A 195 -7.15 15.62 -16.62
C TRP A 195 -8.37 16.49 -16.29
N PHE A 196 -8.10 17.71 -15.86
CA PHE A 196 -9.11 18.75 -15.65
C PHE A 196 -9.02 19.77 -16.79
N SER A 197 -10.12 19.97 -17.52
CA SER A 197 -10.18 20.88 -18.66
C SER A 197 -11.13 22.04 -18.40
N ARG A 198 -10.89 23.13 -19.13
CA ARG A 198 -11.80 24.28 -19.23
C ARG A 198 -12.83 24.12 -20.34
N GLU A 199 -12.65 23.13 -21.20
CA GLU A 199 -13.61 22.80 -22.25
C GLU A 199 -14.89 22.30 -21.60
N GLU A 200 -16.01 22.93 -21.94
CA GLU A 200 -17.30 22.56 -21.37
C GLU A 200 -17.85 21.31 -22.05
N VAL A 201 -18.51 20.46 -21.26
CA VAL A 201 -19.34 19.38 -21.81
C VAL A 201 -20.72 19.94 -22.23
N GLU A 202 -21.62 19.06 -22.67
CA GLU A 202 -22.99 19.46 -23.03
C GLU A 202 -23.66 20.30 -21.91
N PRO A 203 -24.23 21.48 -22.21
CA PRO A 203 -24.77 22.40 -21.21
C PRO A 203 -25.81 21.80 -20.25
N SER A 204 -26.63 20.84 -20.71
CA SER A 204 -27.66 20.22 -19.87
C SER A 204 -27.05 19.42 -18.69
N ARG A 205 -25.85 18.85 -18.87
CA ARG A 205 -25.16 18.07 -17.83
C ARG A 205 -24.75 18.91 -16.63
N TYR A 206 -24.54 20.21 -16.81
CA TYR A 206 -24.24 21.13 -15.71
C TYR A 206 -25.47 21.46 -14.85
N GLN A 207 -26.68 21.41 -15.40
CA GLN A 207 -27.89 21.79 -14.68
C GLN A 207 -28.08 20.95 -13.42
N VAL A 208 -27.77 19.65 -13.49
CA VAL A 208 -27.85 18.75 -12.34
C VAL A 208 -26.77 19.07 -11.30
N VAL A 209 -25.55 19.38 -11.74
CA VAL A 209 -24.44 19.72 -10.83
C VAL A 209 -24.70 21.06 -10.12
N GLU A 210 -25.16 22.06 -10.86
CA GLU A 210 -25.39 23.42 -10.36
C GLU A 210 -26.46 23.47 -9.25
N VAL A 211 -27.42 22.55 -9.24
CA VAL A 211 -28.47 22.47 -8.20
C VAL A 211 -28.09 21.59 -7.00
N GLN A 212 -26.90 20.99 -6.98
CA GLN A 212 -26.50 20.14 -5.86
C GLN A 212 -26.34 20.94 -4.56
N PRO A 213 -26.66 20.34 -3.40
CA PRO A 213 -26.57 21.01 -2.11
C PRO A 213 -25.19 21.61 -1.82
N GLU A 214 -24.11 20.95 -2.23
CA GLU A 214 -22.73 21.40 -2.04
C GLU A 214 -22.45 22.68 -2.85
N VAL A 215 -22.94 22.75 -4.09
CA VAL A 215 -22.84 23.96 -4.92
C VAL A 215 -23.66 25.10 -4.32
N GLN A 216 -24.88 24.82 -3.87
CA GLN A 216 -25.74 25.84 -3.25
C GLN A 216 -25.14 26.37 -1.94
N ALA A 217 -24.52 25.50 -1.13
CA ALA A 217 -23.81 25.90 0.08
C ALA A 217 -22.59 26.78 -0.24
N ALA A 218 -21.80 26.41 -1.27
CA ALA A 218 -20.67 27.22 -1.73
C ALA A 218 -21.12 28.58 -2.27
N MET A 219 -22.23 28.63 -3.02
CA MET A 219 -22.82 29.88 -3.53
C MET A 219 -23.30 30.78 -2.39
N ALA A 220 -23.98 30.22 -1.39
CA ALA A 220 -24.40 30.97 -0.20
C ALA A 220 -23.19 31.55 0.56
N LYS A 221 -22.10 30.76 0.70
CA LYS A 221 -20.84 31.20 1.33
C LYS A 221 -20.14 32.31 0.53
N ALA A 222 -20.27 32.31 -0.79
CA ALA A 222 -19.65 33.29 -1.68
C ALA A 222 -20.29 34.69 -1.59
N GLY A 223 -21.47 34.82 -0.97
CA GLY A 223 -22.10 36.11 -0.69
C GLY A 223 -22.90 36.66 -1.87
N ARG A 224 -22.65 37.92 -2.25
CA ARG A 224 -23.50 38.64 -3.21
C ARG A 224 -23.13 38.30 -4.66
N ALA A 225 -24.15 37.88 -5.42
CA ALA A 225 -24.08 37.60 -6.86
C ALA A 225 -22.97 36.63 -7.30
N PRO A 226 -22.74 35.51 -6.60
CA PRO A 226 -21.66 34.57 -6.92
C PRO A 226 -21.82 33.97 -8.31
N LYS A 227 -20.71 33.49 -8.88
CA LYS A 227 -20.71 32.89 -10.22
C LYS A 227 -20.16 31.46 -10.18
N THR A 228 -20.77 30.62 -11.00
CA THR A 228 -20.25 29.29 -11.32
C THR A 228 -19.31 29.40 -12.51
N VAL A 229 -18.20 28.65 -12.45
CA VAL A 229 -17.29 28.47 -13.58
C VAL A 229 -17.33 27.01 -13.96
N ARG A 230 -17.75 26.73 -15.19
CA ARG A 230 -17.86 25.37 -15.73
C ARG A 230 -16.49 24.85 -16.14
N ARG A 231 -16.26 23.58 -15.82
CA ARG A 231 -15.06 22.80 -16.11
C ARG A 231 -15.47 21.38 -16.43
N SER A 232 -14.51 20.54 -16.75
CA SER A 232 -14.75 19.13 -17.05
C SER A 232 -13.59 18.24 -16.60
N ILE A 233 -13.91 16.97 -16.36
CA ILE A 233 -12.96 15.89 -16.10
C ILE A 233 -13.01 14.94 -17.28
N HIS A 234 -11.86 14.58 -17.83
CA HIS A 234 -11.77 13.60 -18.92
C HIS A 234 -10.73 12.54 -18.59
N LEU A 235 -10.81 11.41 -19.28
CA LEU A 235 -9.67 10.52 -19.43
C LEU A 235 -8.60 11.20 -20.28
N THR A 236 -7.35 10.91 -19.99
CA THR A 236 -6.25 11.20 -20.93
C THR A 236 -6.22 10.09 -21.99
N PRO A 237 -5.54 10.26 -23.14
CA PRO A 237 -5.34 9.16 -24.09
C PRO A 237 -4.71 7.92 -23.46
N PHE A 238 -3.80 8.11 -22.49
CA PHE A 238 -3.21 7.04 -21.70
C PHE A 238 -4.23 6.38 -20.77
N GLY A 239 -5.11 7.17 -20.16
CA GLY A 239 -6.21 6.68 -19.34
C GLY A 239 -7.27 5.91 -20.12
N GLU A 240 -7.59 6.33 -21.35
CA GLU A 240 -8.48 5.62 -22.27
C GLU A 240 -7.91 4.24 -22.61
N ASP A 241 -6.65 4.19 -23.07
CA ASP A 241 -5.98 2.92 -23.40
C ASP A 241 -5.87 1.99 -22.18
N PHE A 242 -5.55 2.54 -21.00
CA PHE A 242 -5.59 1.80 -19.74
C PHE A 242 -6.97 1.22 -19.44
N CYS A 243 -8.04 1.99 -19.60
CA CYS A 243 -9.40 1.51 -19.34
C CYS A 243 -9.80 0.39 -20.30
N HIS A 244 -9.51 0.53 -21.60
CA HIS A 244 -9.81 -0.49 -22.60
C HIS A 244 -9.01 -1.78 -22.39
N THR A 245 -7.76 -1.66 -21.93
CA THR A 245 -6.88 -2.81 -21.70
C THR A 245 -7.19 -3.53 -20.39
N CYS A 246 -7.45 -2.79 -19.31
CA CYS A 246 -7.44 -3.33 -17.95
C CYS A 246 -8.82 -3.46 -17.29
N LEU A 247 -9.88 -2.81 -17.81
CA LEU A 247 -11.19 -2.80 -17.17
C LEU A 247 -12.26 -3.51 -18.01
N PRO A 248 -13.21 -4.24 -17.37
CA PRO A 248 -14.35 -4.80 -18.08
C PRO A 248 -15.37 -3.68 -18.42
N LEU A 249 -15.35 -3.26 -19.68
CA LEU A 249 -16.27 -2.25 -20.22
C LEU A 249 -17.51 -2.88 -20.87
N ASP A 250 -17.46 -4.14 -21.26
CA ASP A 250 -18.51 -4.86 -22.02
C ASP A 250 -19.57 -5.54 -21.13
N ASP A 251 -19.95 -4.89 -20.03
CA ASP A 251 -21.05 -5.31 -19.13
C ASP A 251 -22.15 -4.26 -19.02
#